data_AF-A0A644VHX8-F1
#
_entry.id   AF-A0A644VHX8-F1
#
_cell.length_a   1.000
_cell.length_b   1.000
_cell.length_c   1.000
_cell.angle_alpha   90.00
_cell.angle_beta   90.00
_cell.angle_gamma   90.00
#
_symmetry.space_group_name_H-M   'P 1'
#
loop_
_entity.id
_entity.type
_entity.pdbx_description
1 polymer ?
#
loop_
_entity_poly.entity_id
_entity_poly.type
_entity_poly.pdbx_seq_one_letter_code
_entity_poly.pdbx_strand_id
1 'polypeptide(L)' 'MNDAGERRLVYVMEDLSICPKNEGESLDGFNLDKIYCLGCSWSGSPARLKQTKRY' A
#
# COMPACT_ATOMS: atom_id res chain seq x y z
N MET A 1 -1.41 2.60 8.03
CA MET A 1 -2.04 2.45 9.37
C MET A 1 -2.94 3.66 9.58
N ASN A 2 -4.11 3.50 10.20
CA ASN A 2 -5.02 4.60 10.52
C ASN A 2 -4.75 5.14 11.94
N ASP A 3 -5.49 6.17 12.35
CA ASP A 3 -5.36 6.82 13.68
C ASP A 3 -5.68 5.86 14.85
N ALA A 4 -6.60 4.92 14.63
CA ALA A 4 -6.93 3.85 15.58
C ALA A 4 -5.86 2.72 15.65
N GLY A 5 -4.80 2.83 14.85
CA GLY A 5 -3.71 1.85 14.81
C GLY A 5 -4.00 0.57 14.02
N GLU A 6 -5.10 0.53 13.27
CA GLU A 6 -5.45 -0.60 12.42
C GLU A 6 -4.60 -0.64 11.14
N ARG A 7 -4.43 -1.86 10.63
CA ARG A 7 -3.78 -2.14 9.35
C ARG A 7 -4.73 -2.93 8.48
N ARG A 8 -4.79 -2.57 7.20
CA ARG A 8 -5.61 -3.27 6.21
C ARG A 8 -4.75 -3.96 5.18
N LEU A 9 -5.26 -5.08 4.68
CA LEU A 9 -4.65 -5.81 3.59
C LEU A 9 -4.99 -5.10 2.29
N VAL A 10 -3.96 -4.84 1.50
CA VAL A 10 -4.08 -4.15 0.22
C VAL A 10 -3.36 -4.91 -0.87
N TYR A 11 -3.84 -4.77 -2.09
CA TYR A 11 -3.11 -5.09 -3.30
C TYR A 11 -2.50 -3.82 -3.88
N VAL A 12 -1.28 -3.96 -4.41
CA VAL A 12 -0.62 -2.91 -5.18
C VAL A 12 -0.61 -3.37 -6.63
N MET A 13 -1.27 -2.60 -7.48
CA MET A 13 -1.39 -2.86 -8.90
C MET A 13 -0.13 -2.39 -9.66
N GLU A 14 0.02 -2.79 -10.92
CA GLU A 14 1.20 -2.44 -11.74
C GLU A 14 1.33 -0.93 -12.04
N ASP A 15 0.21 -0.22 -12.08
CA ASP A 15 0.11 1.23 -12.18
C ASP A 15 0.39 1.95 -10.84
N LEU A 16 0.68 1.15 -9.80
CA LEU A 16 0.94 1.54 -8.42
C LEU A 16 -0.30 2.13 -7.73
N SER A 17 -1.47 1.77 -8.22
CA SER A 17 -2.74 1.97 -7.53
C SER A 17 -2.85 0.99 -6.35
N ILE A 18 -3.46 1.44 -5.26
CA ILE A 18 -3.62 0.65 -4.04
C ILE A 18 -5.11 0.35 -3.87
N CYS A 19 -5.45 -0.93 -3.87
CA CYS A 19 -6.82 -1.40 -3.70
C CYS A 19 -6.94 -2.22 -2.41
N PRO A 20 -8.04 -2.09 -1.66
CA PRO A 20 -8.32 -2.98 -0.54
C PRO A 20 -8.43 -4.43 -1.04
N LYS A 21 -7.92 -5.38 -0.26
CA LYS A 21 -8.01 -6.80 -0.61
C LYS A 21 -9.43 -7.32 -0.49
N ASN A 22 -10.17 -6.87 0.52
CA ASN A 22 -11.53 -7.32 0.80
C ASN A 22 -12.54 -6.34 0.19
N GLU A 23 -13.57 -6.88 -0.45
CA GLU A 23 -14.66 -6.08 -1.01
C GLU A 23 -15.45 -5.39 0.11
N GLY A 24 -15.77 -4.11 -0.07
CA GLY A 24 -16.49 -3.29 0.92
C GLY A 24 -15.59 -2.62 1.98
N GLU A 25 -14.29 -2.94 2.04
CA GLU A 25 -13.35 -2.20 2.89
C GLU A 25 -12.96 -0.88 2.23
N SER A 26 -12.92 0.19 3.02
CA SER A 26 -12.39 1.49 2.59
C SER A 26 -10.97 1.69 3.10
N LEU A 27 -10.15 2.35 2.29
CA LEU A 27 -8.82 2.81 2.67
C LEU A 27 -8.83 4.26 3.20
N ASP A 28 -10.02 4.82 3.41
CA ASP A 28 -10.18 6.16 3.95
C ASP A 28 -9.61 6.24 5.37
N GLY A 29 -8.82 7.29 5.63
CA GLY A 29 -8.10 7.45 6.89
C GLY A 29 -6.88 6.53 7.08
N PHE A 30 -6.53 5.67 6.11
CA PHE A 30 -5.29 4.88 6.17
C PHE A 30 -4.12 5.64 5.56
N ASN A 31 -2.99 5.67 6.28
CA ASN A 31 -1.74 6.10 5.68
C ASN A 31 -1.25 5.05 4.67
N LEU A 32 -1.29 5.40 3.38
CA LEU A 32 -0.87 4.61 2.23
C LEU A 32 0.57 4.90 1.77
N ASP A 33 1.28 5.81 2.43
CA ASP A 33 2.67 6.16 2.08
C ASP A 33 3.67 5.06 2.46
N LYS A 34 3.31 4.19 3.41
CA LYS A 34 4.16 3.05 3.79
C LYS A 34 3.36 1.77 3.81
N ILE A 35 3.66 0.90 2.85
CA ILE A 35 3.15 -0.46 2.78
C ILE A 35 4.24 -1.44 3.21
N TYR A 36 3.80 -2.61 3.67
CA TYR A 36 4.65 -3.70 4.10
C TYR A 36 4.31 -4.92 3.26
N CYS A 37 5.30 -5.48 2.59
CA CYS A 37 5.13 -6.73 1.86
C CYS A 37 4.88 -7.86 2.86
N LEU A 38 3.88 -8.71 2.59
CA LEU A 38 3.58 -9.87 3.44
C LEU A 38 4.45 -11.09 3.12
N GLY A 39 4.98 -11.16 1.89
CA GLY A 39 5.84 -12.25 1.43
C GLY A 39 7.34 -11.92 1.47
N CYS A 40 7.71 -10.72 1.90
CA CYS A 40 9.07 -10.22 1.84
C CYS A 40 9.33 -9.15 2.91
N SER A 41 10.58 -8.95 3.32
CA SER A 41 10.97 -7.91 4.31
C SER A 41 10.96 -6.48 3.74
N TRP A 42 10.36 -6.28 2.57
CA TRP A 42 10.31 -4.98 1.93
C TRP A 42 9.19 -4.12 2.54
N SER A 43 9.50 -2.85 2.74
CA SER A 43 8.51 -1.82 3.06
C SER A 43 8.88 -0.52 2.36
N GLY A 44 7.87 0.23 1.93
CA GLY A 44 8.10 1.47 1.18
C GLY A 44 6.81 2.10 0.66
N SER A 45 6.97 3.20 -0.09
CA SER A 45 5.88 3.94 -0.72
C SER A 45 5.72 3.51 -2.17
N PRO A 46 4.53 3.05 -2.62
CA PRO A 46 4.27 2.74 -4.02
C PRO A 46 4.46 3.96 -4.93
N ALA A 47 4.12 5.16 -4.46
CA ALA A 47 4.35 6.39 -5.19
C ALA A 47 5.85 6.65 -5.46
N ARG A 48 6.71 6.24 -4.51
CA ARG A 48 8.17 6.38 -4.65
C ARG A 48 8.79 5.32 -5.56
N LEU A 49 8.14 4.15 -5.72
CA LEU A 49 8.53 3.15 -6.72
C LEU A 49 8.41 3.67 -8.17
N LYS A 50 7.49 4.63 -8.45
CA LYS A 50 7.39 5.28 -9.78
C LYS A 50 8.70 5.91 -10.23
N GLN A 51 9.46 6.45 -9.28
CA GLN A 51 10.68 7.21 -9.56
C GLN A 51 11.90 6.31 -9.82
N THR A 52 11.80 5.01 -9.51
CA THR A 52 12.94 4.08 -9.58
C THR A 52 12.97 3.24 -10.85
N LYS A 53 12.06 3.46 -11.82
CA LYS A 53 12.24 2.94 -13.20
C LYS A 53 13.38 3.72 -13.88
N ARG A 54 14.62 3.49 -13.42
CA ARG A 54 15.84 3.79 -14.16
C ARG A 54 16.00 2.68 -15.18
N TYR A 55 15.60 2.98 -16.41
CA TYR A 55 16.03 2.23 -17.58
C TYR A 55 17.49 2.61 -17.90
#